data_AF-X1TB40-F1
#
_entry.id   AF-X1TB40-F1
#
_cell.length_a   1.000
_cell.length_b   1.000
_cell.length_c   1.000
_cell.angle_alpha   90.00
_cell.angle_beta   90.00
_cell.angle_gamma   90.00
#
_symmetry.space_group_name_H-M   'P 1'
#
loop_
_entity.id
_entity.type
_entity.pdbx_description
1 polymer ?
#
loop_
_entity_poly.entity_id
_entity_poly.type
_entity_poly.pdbx_seq_one_letter_code
_entity_poly.pdbx_strand_id
1 'polypeptide(L)' 'MVDLAKIKDSVIGGEVDDVVEMVRKAVDEGQSAKNILAEGLISGMGIVG' A
#
# COMPACT_ATOMS: atom_id res chain seq x y z
N MET A 1 -9.50 -5.68 -7.14
CA MET A 1 -8.75 -6.04 -5.92
C MET A 1 -7.36 -5.47 -6.10
N VAL A 2 -7.10 -4.33 -5.45
CA VAL A 2 -5.79 -3.67 -5.52
C VAL A 2 -4.68 -4.60 -5.02
N ASP A 3 -3.57 -4.60 -5.75
CA ASP A 3 -2.41 -5.43 -5.43
C ASP A 3 -1.61 -4.78 -4.31
N LEU A 4 -1.64 -5.41 -3.13
CA LEU A 4 -0.91 -4.93 -1.95
C LEU A 4 0.61 -4.99 -2.15
N ALA A 5 1.10 -5.88 -3.02
CA ALA A 5 2.51 -5.95 -3.38
C ALA A 5 2.96 -4.70 -4.16
N LYS A 6 2.10 -4.15 -5.03
CA LYS A 6 2.39 -2.88 -5.72
C LYS A 6 2.43 -1.70 -4.75
N ILE A 7 1.51 -1.65 -3.78
CA ILE A 7 1.54 -0.60 -2.74
C ILE A 7 2.87 -0.67 -1.99
N LYS A 8 3.31 -1.87 -1.61
CA LYS A 8 4.60 -2.09 -0.94
C LYS A 8 5.77 -1.61 -1.80
N ASP A 9 5.81 -1.96 -3.08
CA ASP A 9 6.90 -1.58 -3.99
C ASP A 9 6.93 -0.06 -4.24
N SER A 10 5.77 0.59 -4.39
CA SER A 10 5.69 2.05 -4.51
C SER A 10 6.07 2.78 -3.22
N VAL A 11 5.79 2.19 -2.04
CA VAL A 11 6.29 2.70 -0.74
C VAL A 11 7.82 2.65 -0.70
N ILE A 12 8.44 1.56 -1.17
CA ILE A 12 9.90 1.42 -1.25
C ILE A 12 10.49 2.42 -2.25
N GLY A 13 9.81 2.62 -3.38
CA GLY A 13 10.19 3.57 -4.43
C GLY A 13 10.00 5.04 -4.06
N GLY A 14 9.30 5.34 -2.97
CA GLY A 14 8.97 6.71 -2.56
C GLY A 14 7.92 7.38 -3.47
N GLU A 15 7.11 6.59 -4.18
CA GLU A 15 6.08 7.06 -5.11
C GLU A 15 4.82 7.48 -4.33
N VAL A 16 4.90 8.59 -3.60
CA VAL A 16 3.87 9.01 -2.63
C VAL A 16 2.48 9.16 -3.29
N ASP A 17 2.42 9.77 -4.47
CA ASP A 17 1.14 10.01 -5.17
C ASP A 17 0.46 8.69 -5.57
N ASP A 18 1.23 7.72 -6.08
CA ASP A 18 0.74 6.41 -6.50
C ASP A 18 0.28 5.56 -5.31
N VAL A 19 1.03 5.62 -4.19
CA VAL A 19 0.63 4.95 -2.94
C VAL A 19 -0.71 5.46 -2.44
N VAL A 20 -0.92 6.78 -2.44
CA VAL A 20 -2.17 7.40 -1.99
C VAL A 20 -3.35 6.97 -2.88
N GLU A 21 -3.16 6.96 -4.20
CA GLU A 21 -4.22 6.55 -5.13
C GLU A 21 -4.59 5.07 -4.96
N MET A 22 -3.57 4.20 -4.84
CA MET A 22 -3.79 2.76 -4.67
C MET A 22 -4.44 2.42 -3.34
N VAL A 23 -4.04 3.06 -2.24
CA VAL A 23 -4.65 2.85 -0.92
C VAL A 23 -6.12 3.29 -0.91
N ARG A 24 -6.45 4.42 -1.56
CA ARG A 24 -7.85 4.87 -1.68
C ARG A 24 -8.69 3.87 -2.46
N LYS A 25 -8.21 3.43 -3.62
CA LYS A 25 -8.88 2.38 -4.41
C LYS A 25 -9.05 1.09 -3.61
N ALA A 26 -8.05 0.68 -2.84
CA ALA A 26 -8.11 -0.51 -2.01
C ALA A 26 -9.22 -0.42 -0.95
N VAL A 27 -9.35 0.74 -0.29
CA VAL A 27 -10.42 1.01 0.68
C VAL A 27 -11.79 1.05 0.01
N ASP A 28 -11.92 1.72 -1.14
CA ASP A 28 -13.18 1.83 -1.89
C ASP A 28 -13.65 0.47 -2.44
N GLU A 29 -12.73 -0.41 -2.81
CA GLU A 29 -13.01 -1.80 -3.20
C GLU A 29 -13.36 -2.70 -2.00
N GLY A 30 -13.34 -2.17 -0.78
CA GLY A 30 -13.72 -2.89 0.44
C GLY A 30 -12.62 -3.80 1.00
N GLN A 31 -11.36 -3.62 0.60
CA GLN A 31 -10.26 -4.32 1.29
C GLN A 31 -10.14 -3.83 2.73
N SER A 32 -9.81 -4.76 3.62
CA SER A 32 -9.60 -4.43 5.03
C SER A 32 -8.44 -3.45 5.18
N ALA A 33 -8.70 -2.31 5.82
CA ALA A 33 -7.66 -1.33 6.17
C ALA A 33 -6.49 -1.98 6.92
N LYS A 34 -6.77 -3.01 7.73
CA LYS A 34 -5.74 -3.77 8.45
C LYS A 34 -4.77 -4.47 7.50
N ASN A 35 -5.27 -5.06 6.41
CA ASN A 35 -4.45 -5.76 5.43
C ASN A 35 -3.65 -4.76 4.59
N ILE A 36 -4.27 -3.64 4.19
CA ILE A 36 -3.58 -2.57 3.45
C ILE A 36 -2.42 -2.00 4.27
N LEU A 37 -2.65 -1.75 5.56
CA LEU A 37 -1.62 -1.29 6.49
C LEU A 37 -0.53 -2.33 6.69
N ALA A 38 -0.87 -3.58 7.00
CA ALA A 38 0.11 -4.61 7.34
C ALA A 38 0.95 -5.06 6.12
N GLU A 39 0.30 -5.39 5.01
CA GLU A 39 0.95 -6.01 3.84
C GLU A 39 1.45 -4.99 2.81
N GLY A 40 0.84 -3.81 2.74
CA GLY A 40 1.28 -2.73 1.84
C GLY A 40 2.24 -1.77 2.55
N LEU A 41 1.69 -0.95 3.44
CA LEU A 41 2.39 0.22 4.00
C LEU A 41 3.50 -0.19 4.99
N ILE A 42 3.17 -0.94 6.04
CA ILE A 42 4.11 -1.36 7.08
C ILE A 42 5.17 -2.29 6.50
N SER A 43 4.76 -3.23 5.63
CA SER A 43 5.73 -4.12 4.98
C SER A 43 6.70 -3.36 4.07
N GLY A 44 6.24 -2.31 3.38
CA GLY A 44 7.11 -1.47 2.55
C GLY A 44 8.04 -0.61 3.39
N MET A 45 7.52 0.03 4.44
CA MET A 45 8.32 0.84 5.37
C MET A 45 9.38 0.01 6.08
N GLY A 46 9.08 -1.23 6.49
CA GLY A 46 10.05 -2.12 7.14
C GLY A 46 11.21 -2.56 6.23
N ILE A 47 11.08 -2.43 4.90
CA ILE A 47 12.18 -2.65 3.96
C ILE A 47 13.08 -1.41 3.87
N VAL A 48 12.51 -0.22 4.06
CA VAL A 48 13.22 1.06 4.00
C VAL A 48 13.88 1.42 5.35
N GLY A 49 13.28 1.05 6.50
CA GLY A 49 13.88 1.24 7.84
C GLY A 49 12.87 1.38 8.97
#